data_AF-A0A373C7B0-F1
#
_entry.id   AF-A0A373C7B0-F1
#
_cell.length_a   1.000
_cell.length_b   1.000
_cell.length_c   1.000
_cell.angle_alpha   90.00
_cell.angle_beta   90.00
_cell.angle_gamma   90.00
#
_symmetry.space_group_name_H-M   'P 1'
#
loop_
_entity.id
_entity.type
_entity.pdbx_description
1 polymer ?
#
loop_
_entity_poly.entity_id
_entity_poly.type
_entity_poly.pdbx_seq_one_letter_code
_entity_poly.pdbx_strand_id
1 'polypeptide(L)'
;MTPYVITFIVMVGVFMIGCFAFKLPVGVSMLIAALCGALEGGLGTETIRMMVEGEFGYVDTILTIGCAMIFMKVIEGSGALDALSSLIIEKFHRFPAVLLVLIMLIIMFPGMITGSSTAAVLSAGSIMAPVLALMGIDAVTSGSIIAMGALLGMIAPPVNTAALIICAGIDVPYVGFEGPLALITFPLAILFVLLLGYKQARHMDYEKLKPALEKQDAIRKQYGVRIYIPLLVLVALMVIFKVLKLGEDIGMPLMFLISAAVGLFTGKKINVLTAVPEAIRTAAPVMGILMGVGMFIEVMTATGVRGLVVISCLRLPSTLWLLACAISIPLFGAVSSYGACSVLGVPFAYIYASLLGGNSVVVLAAISLIAAVGDMMPPTALAGLFAAQVTGVEKYTKILKRCIVPIIILLVYACFFLANSKLIAGLF
;
A
#
# COMPACT_ATOMS: atom_id res chain seq x y z
N MET A 1 27.02 2.96 27.97
CA MET A 1 26.36 3.01 26.64
C MET A 1 26.20 4.47 26.27
N THR A 2 26.43 4.86 25.01
CA THR A 2 26.19 6.23 24.57
C THR A 2 24.73 6.63 24.80
N PRO A 3 24.41 7.87 25.22
CA PRO A 3 23.04 8.31 25.55
C PRO A 3 22.02 7.94 24.46
N TYR A 4 22.41 8.11 23.19
CA TYR A 4 21.63 7.74 22.00
C TYR A 4 21.13 6.29 21.96
N VAL A 5 21.90 5.35 22.53
CA VAL A 5 21.53 3.92 22.54
C VAL A 5 20.41 3.69 23.56
N ILE A 6 20.42 4.40 24.68
CA ILE A 6 19.40 4.28 25.72
C ILE A 6 18.08 4.85 25.17
N THR A 7 18.11 6.04 24.58
CA THR A 7 16.94 6.65 23.91
C THR A 7 16.36 5.71 22.86
N PHE A 8 17.21 5.11 22.01
CA PHE A 8 16.77 4.18 20.98
C PHE A 8 16.08 2.94 21.57
N ILE A 9 16.66 2.33 22.60
CA ILE A 9 16.08 1.16 23.27
C ILE A 9 14.75 1.52 23.94
N VAL A 10 14.64 2.71 24.54
CA VAL A 10 13.38 3.19 25.13
C VAL A 10 12.32 3.37 24.05
N MET A 11 12.62 4.09 22.97
CA MET A 11 11.68 4.34 21.88
C MET A 11 11.21 3.04 21.23
N VAL A 12 12.13 2.16 20.83
CA VAL A 12 11.77 0.87 20.21
C VAL A 12 11.09 -0.06 21.22
N GLY A 13 11.56 -0.12 22.46
CA GLY A 13 10.98 -0.95 23.51
C GLY A 13 9.54 -0.56 23.82
N VAL A 14 9.26 0.73 24.02
CA VAL A 14 7.90 1.25 24.26
C VAL A 14 7.00 1.00 23.06
N PHE A 15 7.49 1.22 21.83
CA PHE A 15 6.74 0.91 20.62
C PHE A 15 6.37 -0.58 20.54
N MET A 16 7.34 -1.47 20.77
CA MET A 16 7.14 -2.92 20.72
C MET A 16 6.19 -3.38 21.82
N ILE A 17 6.33 -2.88 23.05
CA ILE A 17 5.43 -3.20 24.16
C ILE A 17 4.01 -2.71 23.87
N GLY A 18 3.86 -1.49 23.35
CA GLY A 18 2.57 -0.93 22.94
C GLY A 18 1.86 -1.81 21.89
N CYS A 19 2.59 -2.19 20.84
CA CYS A 19 2.05 -3.01 19.75
C CYS A 19 1.79 -4.47 20.16
N PHE A 20 2.70 -5.12 20.89
CA PHE A 20 2.59 -6.56 21.18
C PHE A 20 1.87 -6.88 22.49
N ALA A 21 2.18 -6.17 23.58
CA ALA A 21 1.60 -6.46 24.89
C ALA A 21 0.22 -5.83 25.03
N PHE A 22 0.08 -4.56 24.63
CA PHE A 22 -1.17 -3.82 24.78
C PHE A 22 -2.05 -3.81 23.51
N LYS A 23 -1.53 -4.30 22.38
CA LYS A 23 -2.23 -4.32 21.08
C LYS A 23 -2.77 -2.95 20.68
N LEU A 24 -2.06 -1.89 21.06
CA LEU A 24 -2.43 -0.52 20.73
C LEU A 24 -2.29 -0.30 19.22
N PRO A 25 -3.10 0.59 18.61
CA PRO A 25 -2.89 1.01 17.24
C PRO A 25 -1.45 1.51 17.06
N VAL A 26 -0.83 1.16 15.93
CA VAL A 26 0.58 1.46 15.66
C VAL A 26 0.89 2.95 15.82
N GLY A 27 0.04 3.84 15.27
CA GLY A 27 0.20 5.29 15.43
C GLY A 27 0.22 5.76 16.88
N VAL A 28 -0.63 5.17 17.74
CA VAL A 28 -0.67 5.48 19.18
C VAL A 28 0.58 4.94 19.89
N SER A 29 1.04 3.75 19.52
CA SER A 29 2.29 3.20 20.07
C SER A 29 3.51 4.05 19.69
N MET A 30 3.54 4.58 18.45
CA MET A 30 4.60 5.48 18.00
C MET A 30 4.54 6.85 18.71
N LEU A 31 3.34 7.39 18.94
CA LEU A 31 3.13 8.58 19.76
C LEU A 31 3.71 8.41 21.17
N ILE A 32 3.36 7.33 21.86
CA ILE A 32 3.84 7.07 23.23
C ILE A 32 5.35 6.85 23.23
N ALA A 33 5.87 6.12 22.24
CA ALA A 33 7.31 5.91 22.09
C ALA A 33 8.08 7.20 21.82
N ALA A 34 7.53 8.11 21.00
CA ALA A 34 8.08 9.43 20.75
C ALA A 34 8.10 10.27 22.03
N LEU A 35 7.01 10.27 22.81
CA LEU A 35 6.95 10.96 24.10
C LEU A 35 8.00 10.42 25.09
N CYS A 36 8.12 9.10 25.24
CA CYS A 36 9.12 8.50 26.12
C CYS A 36 10.56 8.80 25.65
N GLY A 37 10.81 8.78 24.34
CA GLY A 37 12.10 9.15 23.77
C GLY A 37 12.45 10.62 24.00
N ALA A 38 11.47 11.52 23.88
CA ALA A 38 11.67 12.94 24.12
C ALA A 38 11.94 13.27 25.58
N LEU A 39 11.27 12.55 26.51
CA LEU A 39 11.51 12.66 27.94
C LEU A 39 12.91 12.16 28.31
N GLU A 40 13.33 11.01 27.78
CA GLU A 40 14.67 10.46 28.05
C GLU A 40 15.78 11.31 27.40
N GLY A 41 15.55 11.78 26.18
CA GLY A 41 16.47 12.66 25.45
C GLY A 41 16.54 14.10 25.99
N GLY A 42 15.76 14.45 27.02
CA GLY A 42 15.81 15.75 27.67
C GLY A 42 15.31 16.92 26.82
N LEU A 43 14.40 16.69 25.87
CA LEU A 43 13.90 17.71 24.93
C LEU A 43 12.97 18.76 25.58
N GLY A 44 12.50 18.51 26.81
CA GLY A 44 11.70 19.48 27.57
C GLY A 44 10.40 19.88 26.87
N THR A 45 10.03 21.16 26.95
CA THR A 45 8.77 21.69 26.39
C THR A 45 8.75 21.77 24.86
N GLU A 46 9.92 21.75 24.21
CA GLU A 46 10.02 21.73 22.74
C GLU A 46 9.44 20.44 22.13
N THR A 47 9.28 19.40 22.94
CA THR A 47 8.66 18.13 22.54
C THR A 47 7.32 18.32 21.82
N ILE A 48 6.44 19.19 22.33
CA ILE A 48 5.11 19.40 21.72
C ILE A 48 5.26 20.00 20.32
N ARG A 49 6.13 20.99 20.17
CA ARG A 49 6.40 21.63 18.89
C ARG A 49 6.97 20.62 17.88
N MET A 50 7.97 19.84 18.29
CA MET A 50 8.57 18.79 17.45
C MET A 50 7.56 17.72 17.04
N MET A 51 6.66 17.33 17.93
CA MET A 51 5.61 16.37 17.60
C MET A 51 4.66 16.93 16.53
N VAL A 52 4.25 18.19 16.66
CA VAL A 52 3.41 18.86 15.67
C VAL A 52 4.16 19.04 14.35
N GLU A 53 5.39 19.54 14.37
CA GLU A 53 6.22 19.69 13.15
C GLU A 53 6.41 18.34 12.44
N GLY A 54 6.66 17.27 13.21
CA GLY A 54 6.75 15.91 12.72
C GLY A 54 5.46 15.43 12.04
N GLU A 55 4.28 15.66 12.63
CA GLU A 55 2.99 15.36 11.98
C GLU A 55 2.79 16.17 10.70
N PHE A 56 3.12 17.47 10.73
CA PHE A 56 2.93 18.38 9.61
C PHE A 56 3.80 18.01 8.39
N GLY A 57 4.93 17.36 8.62
CA GLY A 57 5.76 16.76 7.55
C GLY A 57 5.01 15.74 6.68
N TYR A 58 3.89 15.18 7.16
CA TYR A 58 3.09 14.19 6.44
C TYR A 58 1.73 14.71 5.96
N VAL A 59 1.43 16.00 6.14
CA VAL A 59 0.10 16.57 5.82
C VAL A 59 -0.30 16.33 4.38
N ASP A 60 0.59 16.51 3.41
CA ASP A 60 0.28 16.27 2.00
C ASP A 60 -0.11 14.81 1.73
N THR A 61 0.60 13.87 2.36
CA THR A 61 0.29 12.43 2.25
C THR A 61 -1.03 12.11 2.95
N ILE A 62 -1.27 12.66 4.14
CA ILE A 62 -2.51 12.47 4.91
C ILE A 62 -3.72 12.99 4.11
N LEU A 63 -3.60 14.19 3.53
CA LEU A 63 -4.64 14.78 2.67
C LEU A 63 -4.87 13.94 1.42
N THR A 64 -3.81 13.46 0.79
CA THR A 64 -3.90 12.58 -0.39
C THR A 64 -4.68 11.31 -0.06
N ILE A 65 -4.33 10.61 1.03
CA ILE A 65 -5.02 9.39 1.46
C ILE A 65 -6.48 9.67 1.83
N GLY A 66 -6.75 10.77 2.54
CA GLY A 66 -8.11 11.16 2.91
C GLY A 66 -8.98 11.42 1.68
N CYS A 67 -8.50 12.21 0.72
CA CYS A 67 -9.21 12.52 -0.52
C CYS A 67 -9.37 11.27 -1.41
N ALA A 68 -8.32 10.45 -1.51
CA ALA A 68 -8.35 9.17 -2.20
C ALA A 68 -9.42 8.23 -1.63
N MET A 69 -9.53 8.14 -0.31
CA MET A 69 -10.55 7.32 0.36
C MET A 69 -11.96 7.86 0.16
N ILE A 70 -12.15 9.19 0.12
CA ILE A 70 -13.44 9.81 -0.24
C ILE A 70 -13.83 9.41 -1.67
N PHE A 71 -12.91 9.55 -2.62
CA PHE A 71 -13.11 9.11 -4.00
C PHE A 71 -13.45 7.61 -4.05
N MET A 72 -12.69 6.78 -3.35
CA MET A 72 -12.91 5.33 -3.33
C MET A 72 -14.29 4.97 -2.77
N LYS A 73 -14.74 5.63 -1.69
CA LYS A 73 -16.09 5.43 -1.16
C LYS A 73 -17.20 5.88 -2.11
N VAL A 74 -16.97 6.94 -2.89
CA VAL A 74 -17.89 7.36 -3.94
C VAL A 74 -17.94 6.32 -5.07
N ILE A 75 -16.80 5.79 -5.49
CA ILE A 75 -16.72 4.74 -6.52
C ILE A 75 -17.37 3.42 -6.06
N GLU A 76 -17.13 3.00 -4.82
CA GLU A 76 -17.80 1.84 -4.22
C GLU A 76 -19.32 2.06 -4.12
N GLY A 77 -19.74 3.17 -3.50
CA GLY A 77 -21.15 3.46 -3.25
C GLY A 77 -21.97 3.70 -4.52
N SER A 78 -21.34 4.21 -5.58
CA SER A 78 -21.99 4.39 -6.88
C SER A 78 -22.29 3.06 -7.58
N GLY A 79 -21.60 1.98 -7.20
CA GLY A 79 -21.66 0.66 -7.85
C GLY A 79 -20.73 0.52 -9.05
N ALA A 80 -19.77 1.43 -9.22
CA ALA A 80 -18.87 1.43 -10.38
C ALA A 80 -17.94 0.21 -10.39
N LEU A 81 -17.46 -0.23 -9.22
CA LEU A 81 -16.66 -1.45 -9.11
C LEU A 81 -17.46 -2.70 -9.50
N ASP A 82 -18.71 -2.82 -9.05
CA ASP A 82 -19.58 -3.95 -9.41
C ASP A 82 -19.84 -3.99 -10.92
N ALA A 83 -20.15 -2.83 -11.51
CA ALA A 83 -20.41 -2.70 -12.93
C ALA A 83 -19.16 -3.05 -13.78
N LEU A 84 -17.99 -2.57 -13.37
CA LEU A 84 -16.71 -2.82 -14.03
C LEU A 84 -16.36 -4.31 -13.99
N SER A 85 -16.61 -4.95 -12.85
CA SER A 85 -16.38 -6.38 -12.64
C SER A 85 -17.27 -7.22 -13.55
N SER A 86 -18.57 -6.93 -13.59
CA SER A 86 -19.54 -7.61 -14.47
C SER A 86 -19.13 -7.50 -15.94
N LEU A 87 -18.80 -6.28 -16.39
CA LEU A 87 -18.37 -6.00 -17.77
C LEU A 87 -17.14 -6.83 -18.18
N ILE A 88 -16.15 -6.92 -17.28
CA ILE A 88 -14.91 -7.65 -17.54
C ILE A 88 -15.19 -9.14 -17.68
N ILE A 89 -16.00 -9.71 -16.79
CA ILE A 89 -16.32 -11.14 -16.84
C ILE A 89 -17.14 -11.46 -18.09
N GLU A 90 -18.18 -10.67 -18.39
CA GLU A 90 -19.00 -10.85 -19.59
C GLU A 90 -18.15 -10.82 -20.87
N LYS A 91 -17.23 -9.86 -20.98
CA LYS A 91 -16.44 -9.68 -22.20
C LYS A 91 -15.27 -10.67 -22.34
N PHE A 92 -14.64 -11.06 -21.23
CA PHE A 92 -13.40 -11.82 -21.24
C PHE A 92 -13.51 -13.26 -20.70
N HIS A 93 -14.73 -13.76 -20.45
CA HIS A 93 -14.96 -15.14 -19.99
C HIS A 93 -14.30 -16.21 -20.89
N ARG A 94 -14.14 -15.94 -22.19
CA ARG A 94 -13.51 -16.87 -23.15
C ARG A 94 -12.00 -17.01 -22.96
N PHE A 95 -11.36 -16.10 -22.24
CA PHE A 95 -9.90 -16.08 -22.04
C PHE A 95 -9.57 -16.01 -20.54
N PRO A 96 -9.57 -17.16 -19.82
CA PRO A 96 -9.37 -17.20 -18.38
C PRO A 96 -8.10 -16.50 -17.87
N ALA A 97 -7.01 -16.54 -18.65
CA ALA A 97 -5.77 -15.82 -18.31
C ALA A 97 -5.98 -14.29 -18.29
N VAL A 98 -6.61 -13.74 -19.33
CA VAL A 98 -6.89 -12.29 -19.43
C VAL A 98 -7.87 -11.87 -18.34
N LEU A 99 -8.90 -12.68 -18.11
CA LEU A 99 -9.87 -12.44 -17.05
C LEU A 99 -9.21 -12.37 -15.67
N LEU A 100 -8.33 -13.31 -15.34
CA LEU A 100 -7.58 -13.30 -14.08
C LEU A 100 -6.72 -12.04 -13.92
N VAL A 101 -6.01 -11.63 -14.99
CA VAL A 101 -5.21 -10.39 -14.97
C VAL A 101 -6.09 -9.17 -14.72
N LEU A 102 -7.24 -9.08 -15.37
CA LEU A 102 -8.17 -7.98 -15.16
C LEU A 102 -8.75 -7.98 -13.73
N ILE A 103 -9.12 -9.14 -13.18
CA ILE A 103 -9.55 -9.27 -11.78
C ILE A 103 -8.46 -8.80 -10.82
N MET A 104 -7.20 -9.18 -11.07
CA MET A 104 -6.07 -8.72 -10.27
C MET A 104 -5.96 -7.19 -10.27
N LEU A 105 -6.12 -6.55 -11.42
CA LEU A 105 -6.11 -5.08 -11.52
C LEU A 105 -7.26 -4.44 -10.76
N ILE A 106 -8.46 -5.05 -10.76
CA ILE A 106 -9.59 -4.58 -9.94
C ILE A 106 -9.25 -4.66 -8.46
N ILE A 107 -8.68 -5.78 -8.00
CA ILE A 107 -8.26 -5.97 -6.60
C ILE A 107 -7.20 -4.94 -6.21
N MET A 108 -6.22 -4.69 -7.09
CA MET A 108 -5.17 -3.71 -6.85
C MET A 108 -5.69 -2.28 -6.80
N PHE A 109 -6.77 -1.96 -7.51
CA PHE A 109 -7.21 -0.59 -7.76
C PHE A 109 -7.43 0.25 -6.49
N PRO A 110 -8.21 -0.19 -5.48
CA PRO A 110 -8.34 0.59 -4.26
C PRO A 110 -7.01 0.74 -3.52
N GLY A 111 -6.13 -0.26 -3.57
CA GLY A 111 -4.79 -0.19 -3.01
C GLY A 111 -3.92 0.86 -3.68
N MET A 112 -3.97 0.95 -5.01
CA MET A 112 -3.20 1.93 -5.82
C MET A 112 -3.57 3.37 -5.48
N ILE A 113 -4.85 3.58 -5.18
CA ILE A 113 -5.39 4.91 -4.87
C ILE A 113 -5.11 5.30 -3.42
N THR A 114 -5.26 4.35 -2.50
CA THR A 114 -5.25 4.62 -1.05
C THR A 114 -3.90 4.33 -0.39
N GLY A 115 -2.99 3.65 -1.11
CA GLY A 115 -1.73 3.14 -0.59
C GLY A 115 -1.92 2.16 0.56
N SER A 116 -3.03 1.40 0.58
CA SER A 116 -3.41 0.50 1.68
C SER A 116 -3.87 -0.87 1.18
N SER A 117 -3.24 -1.93 1.70
CA SER A 117 -3.62 -3.33 1.40
C SER A 117 -4.96 -3.68 2.04
N THR A 118 -5.24 -3.22 3.26
CA THR A 118 -6.48 -3.53 3.97
C THR A 118 -7.68 -2.93 3.25
N ALA A 119 -7.53 -1.70 2.75
CA ALA A 119 -8.54 -1.05 1.94
C ALA A 119 -8.82 -1.91 0.69
N ALA A 120 -7.78 -2.34 -0.04
CA ALA A 120 -7.91 -3.18 -1.23
C ALA A 120 -8.63 -4.51 -0.97
N VAL A 121 -8.28 -5.22 0.12
CA VAL A 121 -8.93 -6.49 0.47
C VAL A 121 -10.40 -6.29 0.82
N LEU A 122 -10.72 -5.30 1.67
CA LEU A 122 -12.07 -5.11 2.19
C LEU A 122 -13.03 -4.50 1.15
N SER A 123 -12.51 -3.80 0.15
CA SER A 123 -13.29 -3.21 -0.94
C SER A 123 -13.36 -4.14 -2.15
N ALA A 124 -12.42 -4.02 -3.09
CA ALA A 124 -12.43 -4.82 -4.31
C ALA A 124 -12.24 -6.32 -4.04
N GLY A 125 -11.40 -6.69 -3.05
CA GLY A 125 -11.21 -8.09 -2.68
C GLY A 125 -12.50 -8.78 -2.22
N SER A 126 -13.36 -8.09 -1.47
CA SER A 126 -14.65 -8.63 -1.00
C SER A 126 -15.67 -8.81 -2.12
N ILE A 127 -15.63 -7.92 -3.12
CA ILE A 127 -16.45 -8.05 -4.34
C ILE A 127 -15.90 -9.20 -5.22
N MET A 128 -14.57 -9.36 -5.31
CA MET A 128 -13.92 -10.34 -6.19
C MET A 128 -13.88 -11.76 -5.60
N ALA A 129 -13.90 -11.93 -4.28
CA ALA A 129 -13.91 -13.23 -3.63
C ALA A 129 -15.05 -14.17 -4.11
N PRO A 130 -16.33 -13.76 -4.12
CA PRO A 130 -17.41 -14.59 -4.65
C PRO A 130 -17.25 -14.85 -6.15
N VAL A 131 -16.71 -13.88 -6.92
CA VAL A 131 -16.44 -14.07 -8.35
C VAL A 131 -15.40 -15.16 -8.56
N LEU A 132 -14.26 -15.11 -7.87
CA LEU A 132 -13.20 -16.12 -7.96
C LEU A 132 -13.73 -17.51 -7.56
N ALA A 133 -14.55 -17.59 -6.51
CA ALA A 133 -15.19 -18.83 -6.10
C ALA A 133 -16.13 -19.39 -7.20
N LEU A 134 -16.94 -18.55 -7.83
CA LEU A 134 -17.81 -18.94 -8.94
C LEU A 134 -17.03 -19.35 -10.20
N MET A 135 -15.82 -18.83 -10.38
CA MET A 135 -14.89 -19.30 -11.42
C MET A 135 -14.31 -20.69 -11.15
N GLY A 136 -14.62 -21.29 -9.98
CA GLY A 136 -14.13 -22.60 -9.57
C GLY A 136 -12.77 -22.55 -8.87
N ILE A 137 -12.31 -21.37 -8.43
CA ILE A 137 -11.05 -21.20 -7.72
C ILE A 137 -11.29 -21.50 -6.24
N ASP A 138 -10.44 -22.35 -5.65
CA ASP A 138 -10.58 -22.72 -4.25
C ASP A 138 -10.37 -21.52 -3.32
N ALA A 139 -10.96 -21.56 -2.11
CA ALA A 139 -10.93 -20.45 -1.17
C ALA A 139 -9.50 -20.00 -0.78
N VAL A 140 -8.55 -20.94 -0.67
CA VAL A 140 -7.16 -20.62 -0.31
C VAL A 140 -6.48 -19.91 -1.47
N THR A 141 -6.66 -20.38 -2.71
CA THR A 141 -6.12 -19.72 -3.90
C THR A 141 -6.75 -18.36 -4.13
N SER A 142 -8.07 -18.24 -3.95
CA SER A 142 -8.77 -16.94 -4.02
C SER A 142 -8.24 -15.96 -2.99
N GLY A 143 -8.07 -16.39 -1.74
CA GLY A 143 -7.51 -15.56 -0.67
C GLY A 143 -6.05 -15.17 -0.95
N SER A 144 -5.28 -16.06 -1.59
CA SER A 144 -3.90 -15.77 -1.99
C SER A 144 -3.83 -14.72 -3.10
N ILE A 145 -4.71 -14.81 -4.11
CA ILE A 145 -4.81 -13.80 -5.18
C ILE A 145 -5.19 -12.45 -4.59
N ILE A 146 -6.19 -12.41 -3.70
CA ILE A 146 -6.65 -11.17 -3.06
C ILE A 146 -5.54 -10.57 -2.19
N ALA A 147 -4.86 -11.37 -1.38
CA ALA A 147 -3.78 -10.90 -0.52
C ALA A 147 -2.60 -10.32 -1.34
N MET A 148 -2.15 -11.05 -2.36
CA MET A 148 -1.06 -10.57 -3.23
C MET A 148 -1.47 -9.36 -4.07
N GLY A 149 -2.72 -9.31 -4.53
CA GLY A 149 -3.29 -8.16 -5.24
C GLY A 149 -3.37 -6.92 -4.37
N ALA A 150 -3.78 -7.06 -3.12
CA ALA A 150 -3.80 -5.98 -2.16
C ALA A 150 -2.40 -5.46 -1.82
N LEU A 151 -1.44 -6.37 -1.63
CA LEU A 151 -0.04 -6.03 -1.36
C LEU A 151 0.59 -5.28 -2.53
N LEU A 152 0.46 -5.80 -3.75
CA LEU A 152 0.98 -5.12 -4.94
C LEU A 152 0.21 -3.83 -5.24
N GLY A 153 -1.10 -3.80 -4.97
CA GLY A 153 -1.93 -2.61 -5.09
C GLY A 153 -1.45 -1.48 -4.20
N MET A 154 -1.11 -1.75 -2.94
CA MET A 154 -0.54 -0.76 -2.00
C MET A 154 0.71 -0.05 -2.54
N ILE A 155 1.51 -0.74 -3.35
CA ILE A 155 2.80 -0.25 -3.87
C ILE A 155 2.68 0.33 -5.27
N ALA A 156 1.67 -0.12 -6.02
CA ALA A 156 1.45 0.29 -7.39
C ALA A 156 1.06 1.78 -7.47
N PRO A 157 1.43 2.47 -8.56
CA PRO A 157 1.09 3.88 -8.72
C PRO A 157 -0.42 4.05 -8.82
N PRO A 158 -0.98 5.22 -8.47
CA PRO A 158 -0.29 6.51 -8.29
C PRO A 158 0.18 6.84 -6.86
N VAL A 159 -0.37 6.20 -5.82
CA VAL A 159 -0.05 6.50 -4.42
C VAL A 159 0.67 5.30 -3.80
N ASN A 160 1.89 5.53 -3.33
CA ASN A 160 2.65 4.54 -2.57
C ASN A 160 3.06 5.14 -1.22
N THR A 161 2.25 4.87 -0.20
CA THR A 161 2.44 5.36 1.17
C THR A 161 3.79 4.92 1.75
N ALA A 162 4.24 3.70 1.44
CA ALA A 162 5.52 3.19 1.92
C ALA A 162 6.70 4.00 1.36
N ALA A 163 6.69 4.31 0.06
CA ALA A 163 7.70 5.15 -0.57
C ALA A 163 7.62 6.60 -0.09
N LEU A 164 6.42 7.16 0.09
CA LEU A 164 6.20 8.51 0.63
C LEU A 164 6.82 8.67 2.03
N ILE A 165 6.65 7.68 2.91
CA ILE A 165 7.27 7.68 4.24
C ILE A 165 8.79 7.73 4.14
N ILE A 166 9.38 6.93 3.25
CA ILE A 166 10.83 6.89 3.09
C ILE A 166 11.34 8.21 2.50
N CYS A 167 10.67 8.73 1.46
CA CYS A 167 10.95 10.02 0.83
C CYS A 167 11.02 11.15 1.85
N ALA A 168 9.98 11.29 2.68
CA ALA A 168 9.94 12.28 3.76
C ALA A 168 11.11 12.09 4.73
N GLY A 169 11.38 10.84 5.10
CA GLY A 169 12.46 10.51 6.02
C GLY A 169 13.88 10.71 5.45
N ILE A 170 14.08 10.89 4.15
CA ILE A 170 15.38 11.26 3.57
C ILE A 170 15.38 12.65 2.91
N ASP A 171 14.30 13.41 3.05
CA ASP A 171 14.10 14.73 2.44
C ASP A 171 14.23 14.73 0.90
N VAL A 172 13.61 13.73 0.25
CA VAL A 172 13.56 13.60 -1.22
C VAL A 172 12.12 13.74 -1.68
N PRO A 173 11.81 14.56 -2.69
CA PRO A 173 10.43 14.70 -3.18
C PRO A 173 9.94 13.42 -3.88
N TYR A 174 8.68 13.07 -3.68
CA TYR A 174 8.03 11.94 -4.37
C TYR A 174 7.66 12.30 -5.81
N VAL A 175 8.66 12.35 -6.69
CA VAL A 175 8.50 12.70 -8.11
C VAL A 175 9.15 11.65 -8.99
N GLY A 176 8.46 11.21 -10.05
CA GLY A 176 8.99 10.25 -11.03
C GLY A 176 8.89 8.79 -10.60
N PHE A 177 8.11 8.48 -9.57
CA PHE A 177 7.92 7.12 -9.06
C PHE A 177 7.01 6.27 -9.94
N GLU A 178 6.17 6.89 -10.78
CA GLU A 178 5.13 6.22 -11.56
C GLU A 178 5.68 5.09 -12.45
N GLY A 179 6.76 5.37 -13.19
CA GLY A 179 7.41 4.40 -14.06
C GLY A 179 8.04 3.23 -13.30
N PRO A 180 8.98 3.50 -12.37
CA PRO A 180 9.59 2.46 -11.53
C PRO A 180 8.56 1.63 -10.76
N LEU A 181 7.55 2.26 -10.15
CA LEU A 181 6.49 1.56 -9.42
C LEU A 181 5.64 0.68 -10.34
N ALA A 182 5.26 1.18 -11.51
CA ALA A 182 4.54 0.38 -12.50
C ALA A 182 5.34 -0.87 -12.92
N LEU A 183 6.65 -0.70 -13.17
CA LEU A 183 7.54 -1.78 -13.60
C LEU A 183 7.79 -2.83 -12.51
N ILE A 184 7.80 -2.43 -11.24
CA ILE A 184 7.97 -3.39 -10.15
C ILE A 184 6.67 -4.13 -9.79
N THR A 185 5.51 -3.52 -10.02
CA THR A 185 4.22 -4.05 -9.53
C THR A 185 3.40 -4.79 -10.57
N PHE A 186 3.16 -4.21 -11.75
CA PHE A 186 2.26 -4.82 -12.75
C PHE A 186 2.80 -6.14 -13.32
N PRO A 187 4.09 -6.28 -13.65
CA PRO A 187 4.62 -7.57 -14.10
C PRO A 187 4.47 -8.67 -13.04
N LEU A 188 4.73 -8.34 -11.76
CA LEU A 188 4.52 -9.27 -10.65
C LEU A 188 3.03 -9.61 -10.48
N ALA A 189 2.14 -8.64 -10.65
CA ALA A 189 0.70 -8.87 -10.53
C ALA A 189 0.20 -9.87 -11.57
N ILE A 190 0.62 -9.70 -12.82
CA ILE A 190 0.33 -10.63 -13.92
C ILE A 190 0.91 -12.01 -13.61
N LEU A 191 2.18 -12.07 -13.21
CA LEU A 191 2.85 -13.33 -12.89
C LEU A 191 2.14 -14.08 -11.76
N PHE A 192 1.82 -13.41 -10.66
CA PHE A 192 1.26 -14.04 -9.47
C PHE A 192 -0.16 -14.52 -9.68
N VAL A 193 -1.03 -13.73 -10.32
CA VAL A 193 -2.40 -14.16 -10.56
C VAL A 193 -2.45 -15.37 -11.50
N LEU A 194 -1.58 -15.41 -12.51
CA LEU A 194 -1.47 -16.55 -13.42
C LEU A 194 -0.85 -17.76 -12.71
N LEU A 195 0.23 -17.58 -11.95
CA LEU A 195 0.89 -18.66 -11.20
C LEU A 195 -0.06 -19.31 -10.19
N LEU A 196 -0.89 -18.51 -9.52
CA LEU A 196 -1.82 -18.99 -8.49
C LEU A 196 -3.12 -19.54 -9.10
N GLY A 197 -3.77 -18.78 -9.98
CA GLY A 197 -5.15 -19.03 -10.41
C GLY A 197 -5.32 -19.74 -11.75
N TYR A 198 -4.33 -19.69 -12.67
CA TYR A 198 -4.55 -20.10 -14.07
C TYR A 198 -4.95 -21.58 -14.21
N LYS A 199 -4.32 -22.47 -13.44
CA LYS A 199 -4.62 -23.91 -13.50
C LYS A 199 -6.07 -24.23 -13.14
N GLN A 200 -6.66 -23.47 -12.22
CA GLN A 200 -8.05 -23.68 -11.78
C GLN A 200 -9.03 -22.93 -12.69
N ALA A 201 -8.71 -21.69 -13.07
CA ALA A 201 -9.57 -20.87 -13.93
C ALA A 201 -9.75 -21.43 -15.35
N ARG A 202 -8.84 -22.28 -15.85
CA ARG A 202 -8.95 -22.88 -17.20
C ARG A 202 -10.18 -23.78 -17.36
N HIS A 203 -10.74 -24.28 -16.26
CA HIS A 203 -11.93 -25.14 -16.25
C HIS A 203 -13.21 -24.38 -15.84
N MET A 204 -13.19 -23.05 -15.95
CA MET A 204 -14.32 -22.20 -15.58
C MET A 204 -15.58 -22.52 -16.40
N ASP A 205 -16.70 -22.68 -15.70
CA ASP A 205 -18.02 -22.87 -16.29
C ASP A 205 -18.81 -21.56 -16.24
N TYR A 206 -18.94 -20.92 -17.41
CA TYR A 206 -19.62 -19.63 -17.53
C TYR A 206 -21.11 -19.69 -17.19
N GLU A 207 -21.77 -20.84 -17.37
CA GLU A 207 -23.21 -20.97 -17.09
C GLU A 207 -23.51 -20.79 -15.60
N LYS A 208 -22.57 -21.17 -14.73
CA LYS A 208 -22.68 -20.98 -13.27
C LYS A 208 -22.44 -19.53 -12.83
N LEU A 209 -21.73 -18.74 -13.64
CA LEU A 209 -21.45 -17.32 -13.38
C LEU A 209 -22.60 -16.39 -13.79
N LYS A 210 -23.36 -16.78 -14.82
CA LYS A 210 -24.44 -15.99 -15.42
C LYS A 210 -25.44 -15.38 -14.41
N PRO A 211 -25.95 -16.10 -13.40
CA PRO A 211 -26.92 -15.55 -12.43
C PRO A 211 -26.30 -14.53 -11.47
N ALA A 212 -25.03 -14.68 -11.11
CA ALA A 212 -24.32 -13.73 -10.27
C ALA A 212 -23.95 -12.46 -11.05
N LEU A 213 -23.59 -12.63 -12.32
CA LEU A 213 -23.36 -11.53 -13.25
C LEU A 213 -24.63 -10.72 -13.47
N GLU A 214 -25.79 -11.34 -13.65
CA GLU A 214 -27.05 -10.60 -13.84
C GLU A 214 -27.37 -9.63 -12.69
N LYS A 215 -27.02 -9.97 -11.45
CA LYS A 215 -27.18 -9.08 -10.28
C LYS A 215 -26.20 -7.91 -10.30
N GLN A 216 -24.94 -8.13 -10.66
CA GLN A 216 -23.93 -7.06 -10.78
C GLN A 216 -24.21 -6.17 -12.00
N ASP A 217 -24.67 -6.78 -13.10
CA ASP A 217 -24.96 -6.11 -14.37
C ASP A 217 -26.24 -5.27 -14.32
N ALA A 218 -27.14 -5.53 -13.36
CA ALA A 218 -28.34 -4.71 -13.15
C ALA A 218 -27.99 -3.23 -12.92
N ILE A 219 -26.90 -2.96 -12.20
CA ILE A 219 -26.40 -1.59 -11.97
C ILE A 219 -25.89 -0.98 -13.28
N ARG A 220 -25.12 -1.75 -14.05
CA ARG A 220 -24.61 -1.33 -15.37
C ARG A 220 -25.74 -1.05 -16.36
N LYS A 221 -26.79 -1.87 -16.39
CA LYS A 221 -27.97 -1.68 -17.26
C LYS A 221 -28.80 -0.46 -16.87
N GLN A 222 -28.86 -0.13 -15.58
CA GLN A 222 -29.63 1.02 -15.09
C GLN A 222 -28.93 2.37 -15.33
N TYR A 223 -27.62 2.45 -15.10
CA TYR A 223 -26.87 3.72 -15.15
C TYR A 223 -26.00 3.88 -16.41
N GLY A 224 -25.82 2.81 -17.20
CA GLY A 224 -25.09 2.82 -18.45
C GLY A 224 -23.61 3.20 -18.30
N VAL A 225 -23.03 3.79 -19.35
CA VAL A 225 -21.61 4.21 -19.39
C VAL A 225 -21.29 5.31 -18.37
N ARG A 226 -22.29 6.03 -17.86
CA ARG A 226 -22.10 7.17 -16.95
C ARG A 226 -21.37 6.77 -15.67
N ILE A 227 -21.60 5.56 -15.17
CA ILE A 227 -21.00 5.05 -13.93
C ILE A 227 -19.46 4.99 -13.97
N TYR A 228 -18.85 4.97 -15.17
CA TYR A 228 -17.40 4.94 -15.34
C TYR A 228 -16.77 6.33 -15.49
N ILE A 229 -17.58 7.38 -15.68
CA ILE A 229 -17.10 8.75 -15.84
C ILE A 229 -16.14 9.18 -14.72
N PRO A 230 -16.41 8.98 -13.41
CA PRO A 230 -15.48 9.45 -12.37
C PRO A 230 -14.10 8.77 -12.45
N LEU A 231 -14.04 7.51 -12.88
CA LEU A 231 -12.78 6.81 -13.11
C LEU A 231 -12.06 7.38 -14.35
N LEU A 232 -12.80 7.63 -15.43
CA LEU A 232 -12.24 8.22 -16.65
C LEU A 232 -11.72 9.65 -16.41
N VAL A 233 -12.42 10.45 -15.60
CA VAL A 233 -11.99 11.79 -15.19
C VAL A 233 -10.68 11.70 -14.41
N LEU A 234 -10.58 10.79 -13.44
CA LEU A 234 -9.34 10.61 -12.67
C LEU A 234 -8.16 10.26 -13.59
N VAL A 235 -8.35 9.28 -14.48
CA VAL A 235 -7.32 8.86 -15.44
C VAL A 235 -6.95 10.01 -16.38
N ALA A 236 -7.93 10.77 -16.89
CA ALA A 236 -7.67 11.92 -17.75
C ALA A 236 -6.85 12.99 -17.02
N LEU A 237 -7.21 13.34 -15.78
CA LEU A 237 -6.46 14.30 -14.97
C LEU A 237 -5.02 13.83 -14.72
N MET A 238 -4.84 12.55 -14.37
CA MET A 238 -3.50 11.97 -14.19
C MET A 238 -2.68 12.01 -15.49
N VAL A 239 -3.27 11.66 -16.63
CA VAL A 239 -2.56 11.70 -17.91
C VAL A 239 -2.20 13.14 -18.29
N ILE A 240 -3.11 14.10 -18.14
CA ILE A 240 -2.89 15.50 -18.48
C ILE A 240 -1.78 16.11 -17.63
N PHE A 241 -1.88 16.00 -16.31
CA PHE A 241 -0.96 16.69 -15.39
C PHE A 241 0.32 15.91 -15.10
N LYS A 242 0.26 14.58 -14.95
CA LYS A 242 1.45 13.78 -14.59
C LYS A 242 2.22 13.22 -15.78
N VAL A 243 1.52 12.80 -16.85
CA VAL A 243 2.18 12.18 -18.02
C VAL A 243 2.52 13.21 -19.07
N LEU A 244 1.53 13.99 -19.52
CA LEU A 244 1.70 15.00 -20.56
C LEU A 244 2.27 16.31 -20.02
N LYS A 245 2.29 16.50 -18.69
CA LYS A 245 2.77 17.71 -18.00
C LYS A 245 2.19 19.00 -18.59
N LEU A 246 0.91 18.95 -18.98
CA LEU A 246 0.19 20.08 -19.55
C LEU A 246 -0.32 20.97 -18.42
N GLY A 247 0.51 21.94 -18.01
CA GLY A 247 0.22 22.88 -16.93
C GLY A 247 0.90 22.54 -15.60
N GLU A 248 0.62 23.33 -14.57
CA GLU A 248 1.10 23.05 -13.21
C GLU A 248 0.32 21.88 -12.59
N ASP A 249 1.02 20.98 -11.89
CA ASP A 249 0.39 19.86 -11.21
C ASP A 249 -0.49 20.38 -10.06
N ILE A 250 -1.80 20.16 -10.19
CA ILE A 250 -2.81 20.56 -9.21
C ILE A 250 -2.83 19.68 -7.95
N GLY A 251 -1.99 18.65 -7.90
CA GLY A 251 -1.85 17.73 -6.78
C GLY A 251 -2.88 16.60 -6.78
N MET A 252 -2.46 15.44 -6.28
CA MET A 252 -3.29 14.24 -6.15
C MET A 252 -4.57 14.45 -5.33
N PRO A 253 -4.56 15.19 -4.19
CA PRO A 253 -5.79 15.43 -3.42
C PRO A 253 -6.89 16.08 -4.26
N LEU A 254 -6.56 17.11 -5.04
CA LEU A 254 -7.54 17.83 -5.84
C LEU A 254 -8.07 16.97 -7.00
N MET A 255 -7.21 16.18 -7.65
CA MET A 255 -7.63 15.25 -8.70
C MET A 255 -8.66 14.23 -8.17
N PHE A 256 -8.45 13.70 -6.96
CA PHE A 256 -9.40 12.80 -6.32
C PHE A 256 -10.72 13.49 -5.97
N LEU A 257 -10.67 14.71 -5.42
CA LEU A 257 -11.88 15.45 -5.07
C LEU A 257 -12.72 15.83 -6.30
N ILE A 258 -12.10 16.27 -7.39
CA ILE A 258 -12.80 16.56 -8.65
C ILE A 258 -13.47 15.28 -9.17
N SER A 259 -12.75 14.16 -9.17
CA SER A 259 -13.27 12.88 -9.64
C SER A 259 -14.40 12.36 -8.74
N ALA A 260 -14.29 12.56 -7.42
CA ALA A 260 -15.32 12.21 -6.45
C ALA A 260 -16.57 13.06 -6.64
N ALA A 261 -16.42 14.37 -6.86
CA ALA A 261 -17.53 15.28 -7.13
C ALA A 261 -18.32 14.86 -8.38
N VAL A 262 -17.63 14.47 -9.45
CA VAL A 262 -18.27 13.90 -10.66
C VAL A 262 -18.97 12.56 -10.34
N GLY A 263 -18.35 11.74 -9.49
CA GLY A 263 -18.91 10.46 -9.05
C GLY A 263 -20.27 10.56 -8.36
N LEU A 264 -20.52 11.66 -7.63
CA LEU A 264 -21.80 11.91 -6.95
C LEU A 264 -23.00 12.04 -7.91
N PHE A 265 -22.77 12.36 -9.20
CA PHE A 265 -23.83 12.59 -10.18
C PHE A 265 -24.01 11.46 -11.20
N THR A 266 -23.20 10.40 -11.14
CA THR A 266 -23.05 9.45 -12.26
C THR A 266 -23.62 8.05 -12.00
N GLY A 267 -23.80 7.64 -10.75
CA GLY A 267 -24.32 6.32 -10.39
C GLY A 267 -25.45 6.37 -9.36
N LYS A 268 -25.50 5.36 -8.47
CA LYS A 268 -26.43 5.36 -7.34
C LYS A 268 -26.25 6.62 -6.49
N LYS A 269 -27.35 7.16 -5.98
CA LYS A 269 -27.29 8.33 -5.09
C LYS A 269 -26.55 7.97 -3.82
N ILE A 270 -25.48 8.70 -3.54
CA ILE A 270 -24.65 8.53 -2.35
C ILE A 270 -24.97 9.67 -1.39
N ASN A 271 -25.17 9.35 -0.12
CA ASN A 271 -25.29 10.38 0.90
C ASN A 271 -23.89 10.84 1.32
N VAL A 272 -23.49 12.04 0.88
CA VAL A 272 -22.18 12.62 1.16
C VAL A 272 -21.92 12.75 2.67
N LEU A 273 -22.98 13.06 3.44
CA LEU A 273 -22.90 13.25 4.89
C LEU A 273 -22.56 11.95 5.66
N THR A 274 -22.79 10.79 5.06
CA THR A 274 -22.39 9.50 5.64
C THR A 274 -21.11 8.97 4.99
N ALA A 275 -21.00 9.10 3.66
CA ALA A 275 -19.88 8.55 2.90
C ALA A 275 -18.53 9.21 3.24
N VAL A 276 -18.50 10.53 3.46
CA VAL A 276 -17.25 11.23 3.81
C VAL A 276 -16.76 10.83 5.21
N PRO A 277 -17.57 10.86 6.28
CA PRO A 277 -17.14 10.35 7.58
C PRO A 277 -16.72 8.88 7.56
N GLU A 278 -17.40 8.02 6.79
CA GLU A 278 -17.01 6.61 6.63
C GLU A 278 -15.67 6.46 5.92
N ALA A 279 -15.42 7.25 4.87
CA ALA A 279 -14.14 7.29 4.18
C ALA A 279 -13.01 7.68 5.14
N ILE A 280 -13.20 8.76 5.91
CA ILE A 280 -12.20 9.23 6.88
C ILE A 280 -11.98 8.21 8.00
N ARG A 281 -13.03 7.59 8.52
CA ARG A 281 -12.91 6.52 9.53
C ARG A 281 -12.13 5.30 9.00
N THR A 282 -12.32 4.97 7.72
CA THR A 282 -11.59 3.88 7.07
C THR A 282 -10.12 4.25 6.83
N ALA A 283 -9.85 5.53 6.52
CA ALA A 283 -8.50 6.06 6.32
C ALA A 283 -7.73 6.30 7.64
N ALA A 284 -8.45 6.53 8.75
CA ALA A 284 -7.90 6.99 10.02
C ALA A 284 -6.76 6.13 10.57
N PRO A 285 -6.79 4.78 10.49
CA PRO A 285 -5.65 3.98 10.93
C PRO A 285 -4.36 4.27 10.17
N VAL A 286 -4.44 4.46 8.84
CA VAL A 286 -3.27 4.74 8.01
C VAL A 286 -2.77 6.16 8.25
N MET A 287 -3.67 7.14 8.29
CA MET A 287 -3.32 8.54 8.60
C MET A 287 -2.71 8.67 10.01
N GLY A 288 -3.25 7.97 11.00
CA GLY A 288 -2.72 7.95 12.36
C GLY A 288 -1.33 7.31 12.46
N ILE A 289 -1.03 6.33 11.60
CA ILE A 289 0.32 5.78 11.49
C ILE A 289 1.28 6.84 10.95
N LEU A 290 0.91 7.59 9.91
CA LEU A 290 1.77 8.65 9.37
C LEU A 290 2.04 9.76 10.38
N MET A 291 1.03 10.17 11.13
CA MET A 291 1.18 11.13 12.22
C MET A 291 2.15 10.61 13.30
N GLY A 292 1.95 9.38 13.77
CA GLY A 292 2.84 8.75 14.75
C GLY A 292 4.26 8.55 14.24
N VAL A 293 4.43 8.16 12.97
CA VAL A 293 5.71 8.08 12.28
C VAL A 293 6.43 9.43 12.26
N GLY A 294 5.70 10.50 11.94
CA GLY A 294 6.26 11.85 11.90
C GLY A 294 6.80 12.30 13.25
N MET A 295 6.00 12.15 14.31
CA MET A 295 6.47 12.42 15.68
C MET A 295 7.69 11.57 16.05
N PHE A 296 7.67 10.29 15.70
CA PHE A 296 8.72 9.35 16.06
C PHE A 296 10.05 9.69 15.36
N ILE A 297 10.00 9.99 14.06
CA ILE A 297 11.18 10.42 13.29
C ILE A 297 11.70 11.77 13.79
N GLU A 298 10.83 12.71 14.12
CA GLU A 298 11.26 14.04 14.56
C GLU A 298 12.00 13.95 15.91
N VAL A 299 11.44 13.19 16.86
CA VAL A 299 12.12 12.92 18.14
C VAL A 299 13.41 12.12 17.93
N MET A 300 13.42 11.11 17.06
CA MET A 300 14.66 10.38 16.73
C MET A 300 15.73 11.30 16.13
N THR A 301 15.33 12.29 15.34
CA THR A 301 16.23 13.25 14.70
C THR A 301 16.79 14.20 15.76
N ALA A 302 15.91 14.79 16.58
CA ALA A 302 16.29 15.72 17.64
C ALA A 302 17.19 15.09 18.71
N THR A 303 16.95 13.81 19.04
CA THR A 303 17.76 13.07 20.02
C THR A 303 19.06 12.50 19.43
N GLY A 304 19.29 12.58 18.12
CA GLY A 304 20.47 11.99 17.47
C GLY A 304 20.41 10.48 17.25
N VAL A 305 19.32 9.82 17.67
CA VAL A 305 19.05 8.40 17.47
C VAL A 305 19.03 8.03 15.98
N ARG A 306 18.44 8.88 15.13
CA ARG A 306 18.44 8.70 13.67
C ARG A 306 19.86 8.58 13.12
N GLY A 307 20.78 9.42 13.59
CA GLY A 307 22.20 9.36 13.21
C GLY A 307 22.86 8.06 13.64
N LEU A 308 22.54 7.56 14.85
CA LEU A 308 23.04 6.27 15.34
C LEU A 308 22.57 5.11 14.46
N VAL A 309 21.29 5.07 14.08
CA VAL A 309 20.75 4.02 13.19
C VAL A 309 21.44 4.09 11.82
N VAL A 310 21.55 5.28 11.24
CA VAL A 310 22.24 5.47 9.95
C VAL A 310 23.70 5.01 10.02
N ILE A 311 24.48 5.48 11.01
CA ILE A 311 25.89 5.08 11.18
C ILE A 311 26.03 3.57 11.39
N SER A 312 25.12 2.95 12.14
CA SER A 312 25.14 1.50 12.37
C SER A 312 24.90 0.74 11.06
N CYS A 313 23.97 1.22 10.23
CA CYS A 313 23.72 0.64 8.92
C CYS A 313 24.87 0.90 7.93
N LEU A 314 25.55 2.05 8.01
CA LEU A 314 26.72 2.38 7.17
C LEU A 314 27.91 1.44 7.43
N ARG A 315 28.01 0.83 8.62
CA ARG A 315 29.06 -0.13 8.99
C ARG A 315 28.84 -1.54 8.44
N LEU A 316 27.67 -1.82 7.85
CA LEU A 316 27.38 -3.13 7.28
C LEU A 316 28.20 -3.36 5.99
N PRO A 317 28.81 -4.54 5.81
CA PRO A 317 29.46 -4.90 4.54
C PRO A 317 28.48 -4.82 3.37
N SER A 318 28.91 -4.23 2.25
CA SER A 318 28.08 -4.03 1.05
C SER A 318 27.47 -5.32 0.49
N THR A 319 28.13 -6.47 0.69
CA THR A 319 27.66 -7.80 0.26
C THR A 319 26.52 -8.37 1.11
N LEU A 320 26.47 -8.04 2.40
CA LEU A 320 25.41 -8.52 3.32
C LEU A 320 24.19 -7.60 3.35
N TRP A 321 24.30 -6.41 2.77
CA TRP A 321 23.30 -5.37 2.87
C TRP A 321 21.97 -5.74 2.20
N LEU A 322 21.99 -6.29 0.98
CA LEU A 322 20.76 -6.72 0.29
C LEU A 322 19.99 -7.77 1.09
N LEU A 323 20.73 -8.69 1.70
CA LEU A 323 20.18 -9.74 2.56
C LEU A 323 19.66 -9.15 3.87
N ALA A 324 20.35 -8.17 4.46
CA ALA A 324 19.88 -7.43 5.62
C ALA A 324 18.57 -6.69 5.32
N CYS A 325 18.45 -5.99 4.18
CA CYS A 325 17.23 -5.31 3.77
C CYS A 325 16.07 -6.29 3.56
N ALA A 326 16.30 -7.36 2.80
CA ALA A 326 15.29 -8.35 2.45
C ALA A 326 14.75 -9.12 3.66
N ILE A 327 15.48 -9.16 4.78
CA ILE A 327 15.06 -9.86 6.00
C ILE A 327 14.55 -8.87 7.06
N SER A 328 15.32 -7.83 7.37
CA SER A 328 15.01 -6.93 8.48
C SER A 328 13.77 -6.08 8.23
N ILE A 329 13.58 -5.57 7.00
CA ILE A 329 12.44 -4.71 6.67
C ILE A 329 11.14 -5.51 6.74
N PRO A 330 10.98 -6.70 6.12
CA PRO A 330 9.76 -7.49 6.27
C PRO A 330 9.53 -7.95 7.71
N LEU A 331 10.59 -8.34 8.43
CA LEU A 331 10.47 -8.81 9.81
C LEU A 331 10.04 -7.71 10.78
N PHE A 332 10.48 -6.46 10.56
CA PHE A 332 9.94 -5.31 11.27
C PHE A 332 8.55 -4.92 10.75
N GLY A 333 8.30 -5.15 9.45
CA GLY A 333 7.02 -4.98 8.78
C GLY A 333 5.91 -5.87 9.37
N ALA A 334 6.29 -6.99 9.99
CA ALA A 334 5.39 -7.83 10.77
C ALA A 334 4.69 -7.10 11.92
N VAL A 335 5.30 -6.03 12.45
CA VAL A 335 4.67 -5.09 13.39
C VAL A 335 3.87 -4.04 12.62
N SER A 336 4.50 -3.44 11.62
CA SER A 336 3.88 -2.47 10.72
C SER A 336 4.78 -2.24 9.51
N SER A 337 4.28 -2.49 8.31
CA SER A 337 5.00 -2.22 7.06
C SER A 337 5.38 -0.73 6.94
N TYR A 338 4.49 0.17 7.35
CA TYR A 338 4.76 1.61 7.37
C TYR A 338 5.80 2.00 8.45
N GLY A 339 5.72 1.37 9.63
CA GLY A 339 6.72 1.56 10.68
C GLY A 339 8.10 1.08 10.23
N ALA A 340 8.18 -0.04 9.50
CA ALA A 340 9.42 -0.54 8.92
C ALA A 340 10.01 0.43 7.89
N CYS A 341 9.19 1.05 7.05
CA CYS A 341 9.63 2.10 6.12
C CYS A 341 10.26 3.29 6.86
N SER A 342 9.62 3.74 7.94
CA SER A 342 10.09 4.86 8.76
C SER A 342 11.40 4.57 9.48
N VAL A 343 11.48 3.44 10.18
CA VAL A 343 12.60 3.12 11.09
C VAL A 343 13.80 2.55 10.34
N LEU A 344 13.56 1.63 9.41
CA LEU A 344 14.61 0.90 8.69
C LEU A 344 14.74 1.36 7.23
N GLY A 345 13.62 1.62 6.55
CA GLY A 345 13.61 2.01 5.14
C GLY A 345 14.42 3.28 4.86
N VAL A 346 14.36 4.28 5.74
CA VAL A 346 15.11 5.53 5.65
C VAL A 346 16.64 5.33 5.68
N PRO A 347 17.24 4.70 6.72
CA PRO A 347 18.66 4.37 6.74
C PRO A 347 19.12 3.56 5.53
N PHE A 348 18.34 2.55 5.14
CA PHE A 348 18.66 1.71 3.99
C PHE A 348 18.63 2.51 2.68
N ALA A 349 17.61 3.33 2.47
CA ALA A 349 17.53 4.20 1.30
C ALA A 349 18.72 5.18 1.21
N TYR A 350 19.09 5.79 2.34
CA TYR A 350 20.18 6.76 2.40
C TYR A 350 21.53 6.16 2.00
N ILE A 351 21.81 4.91 2.42
CA ILE A 351 23.04 4.19 2.03
C ILE A 351 23.09 3.97 0.52
N TYR A 352 21.99 3.54 -0.07
CA TYR A 352 21.97 3.22 -1.50
C TYR A 352 22.04 4.46 -2.39
N ALA A 353 21.30 5.50 -2.03
CA ALA A 353 21.29 6.76 -2.75
C ALA A 353 22.62 7.51 -2.60
N SER A 354 23.20 7.54 -1.40
CA SER A 354 24.37 8.39 -1.10
C SER A 354 25.72 7.69 -1.24
N LEU A 355 25.86 6.41 -0.84
CA LEU A 355 27.15 5.70 -0.89
C LEU A 355 27.33 4.82 -2.13
N LEU A 356 26.27 4.15 -2.57
CA LEU A 356 26.33 3.24 -3.72
C LEU A 356 25.97 3.96 -5.03
N GLY A 357 25.52 5.21 -4.94
CA GLY A 357 25.17 6.09 -6.06
C GLY A 357 23.95 5.63 -6.85
N GLY A 358 23.09 4.78 -6.29
CA GLY A 358 21.87 4.34 -6.96
C GLY A 358 20.90 5.49 -7.19
N ASN A 359 20.02 5.35 -8.20
CA ASN A 359 18.95 6.34 -8.40
C ASN A 359 17.96 6.25 -7.23
N SER A 360 17.79 7.35 -6.49
CA SER A 360 16.96 7.40 -5.28
C SER A 360 15.54 6.89 -5.54
N VAL A 361 14.90 7.28 -6.65
CA VAL A 361 13.52 6.88 -6.96
C VAL A 361 13.39 5.36 -7.10
N VAL A 362 14.27 4.73 -7.87
CA VAL A 362 14.24 3.27 -8.09
C VAL A 362 14.55 2.50 -6.79
N VAL A 363 15.50 3.02 -6.00
CA VAL A 363 15.83 2.43 -4.69
C VAL A 363 14.64 2.47 -3.75
N LEU A 364 14.02 3.63 -3.59
CA LEU A 364 12.90 3.83 -2.69
C LEU A 364 11.70 2.98 -3.13
N ALA A 365 11.45 2.90 -4.45
CA ALA A 365 10.44 2.03 -5.03
C ALA A 365 10.69 0.55 -4.65
N ALA A 366 11.92 0.06 -4.78
CA ALA A 366 12.25 -1.32 -4.44
C ALA A 366 12.19 -1.60 -2.93
N ILE A 367 12.64 -0.67 -2.08
CA ILE A 367 12.51 -0.79 -0.61
C ILE A 367 11.03 -0.83 -0.21
N SER A 368 10.19 0.00 -0.82
CA SER A 368 8.74 0.00 -0.54
C SER A 368 8.09 -1.35 -0.87
N LEU A 369 8.52 -2.01 -1.95
CA LEU A 369 8.05 -3.34 -2.32
C LEU A 369 8.51 -4.41 -1.32
N ILE A 370 9.74 -4.34 -0.83
CA ILE A 370 10.23 -5.22 0.25
C ILE A 370 9.39 -5.01 1.51
N ALA A 371 9.14 -3.74 1.88
CA ALA A 371 8.36 -3.41 3.08
C ALA A 371 6.93 -3.95 3.02
N ALA A 372 6.31 -3.98 1.83
CA ALA A 372 4.96 -4.52 1.64
C ALA A 372 4.83 -6.00 2.03
N VAL A 373 5.92 -6.77 2.02
CA VAL A 373 5.93 -8.17 2.50
C VAL A 373 5.58 -8.26 3.99
N GLY A 374 5.83 -7.19 4.76
CA GLY A 374 5.42 -7.08 6.15
C GLY A 374 3.92 -7.35 6.38
N ASP A 375 3.06 -6.96 5.44
CA ASP A 375 1.61 -7.17 5.50
C ASP A 375 1.19 -8.64 5.34
N MET A 376 2.14 -9.54 5.06
CA MET A 376 1.94 -10.98 5.04
C MET A 376 2.59 -11.68 6.25
N MET A 377 3.40 -10.97 7.05
CA MET A 377 4.15 -11.54 8.15
C MET A 377 3.39 -11.48 9.50
N PRO A 378 3.42 -12.57 10.31
CA PRO A 378 2.83 -12.57 11.64
C PRO A 378 3.55 -11.63 12.61
N PRO A 379 2.83 -10.95 13.53
CA PRO A 379 1.45 -11.26 13.91
C PRO A 379 0.38 -10.37 13.27
N THR A 380 0.73 -9.25 12.63
CA THR A 380 -0.29 -8.34 12.07
C THR A 380 -0.86 -8.86 10.77
N ALA A 381 0.00 -9.35 9.85
CA ALA A 381 -0.35 -10.00 8.58
C ALA A 381 -1.64 -9.47 7.92
N LEU A 382 -1.78 -8.13 7.84
CA LEU A 382 -3.04 -7.47 7.54
C LEU A 382 -3.69 -7.97 6.25
N ALA A 383 -2.93 -8.00 5.14
CA ALA A 383 -3.43 -8.47 3.85
C ALA A 383 -3.85 -9.95 3.91
N GLY A 384 -3.04 -10.78 4.56
CA GLY A 384 -3.30 -12.22 4.70
C GLY A 384 -4.51 -12.55 5.59
N LEU A 385 -4.66 -11.87 6.73
CA LEU A 385 -5.76 -12.08 7.67
C LEU A 385 -7.09 -11.61 7.09
N PHE A 386 -7.16 -10.40 6.52
CA PHE A 386 -8.39 -9.92 5.92
C PHE A 386 -8.77 -10.74 4.68
N ALA A 387 -7.80 -11.19 3.88
CA ALA A 387 -8.10 -12.05 2.73
C ALA A 387 -8.65 -13.41 3.19
N ALA A 388 -8.14 -13.96 4.30
CA ALA A 388 -8.67 -15.17 4.91
C ALA A 388 -10.13 -14.98 5.38
N GLN A 389 -10.43 -13.85 6.01
CA GLN A 389 -11.79 -13.52 6.45
C GLN A 389 -12.76 -13.41 5.27
N VAL A 390 -12.39 -12.65 4.24
CA VAL A 390 -13.22 -12.42 3.05
C VAL A 390 -13.48 -13.72 2.26
N THR A 391 -12.54 -14.66 2.29
CA THR A 391 -12.66 -15.96 1.58
C THR A 391 -13.13 -17.11 2.46
N GLY A 392 -13.41 -16.87 3.75
CA GLY A 392 -13.86 -17.91 4.68
C GLY A 392 -12.81 -18.95 5.06
N VAL A 393 -11.51 -18.65 4.91
CA VAL A 393 -10.43 -19.56 5.28
C VAL A 393 -10.08 -19.38 6.75
N GLU A 394 -10.36 -20.39 7.59
CA GLU A 394 -10.13 -20.32 9.05
C GLU A 394 -8.67 -19.99 9.45
N LYS A 395 -7.71 -20.54 8.70
CA LYS A 395 -6.27 -20.39 9.01
C LYS A 395 -5.58 -19.63 7.89
N TYR A 396 -5.27 -18.36 8.13
CA TYR A 396 -4.50 -17.53 7.20
C TYR A 396 -3.13 -18.15 6.86
N THR A 397 -2.57 -19.00 7.73
CA THR A 397 -1.32 -19.72 7.46
C THR A 397 -1.39 -20.60 6.21
N LYS A 398 -2.58 -21.06 5.80
CA LYS A 398 -2.77 -21.75 4.51
C LYS A 398 -2.53 -20.81 3.32
N ILE A 399 -3.05 -19.58 3.41
CA ILE A 399 -2.82 -18.52 2.42
C ILE A 399 -1.35 -18.13 2.42
N LEU A 400 -0.76 -17.88 3.59
CA LEU A 400 0.67 -17.55 3.71
C LEU A 400 1.55 -18.63 3.06
N LYS A 401 1.32 -19.91 3.35
CA LYS A 401 2.05 -21.03 2.74
C LYS A 401 1.96 -21.03 1.22
N ARG A 402 0.78 -20.72 0.67
CA ARG A 402 0.56 -20.61 -0.77
C ARG A 402 1.27 -19.39 -1.37
N CYS A 403 1.39 -18.30 -0.61
CA CYS A 403 2.07 -17.07 -1.01
C CYS A 403 3.60 -17.10 -0.80
N ILE A 404 4.19 -18.12 -0.16
CA ILE A 404 5.66 -18.19 0.05
C ILE A 404 6.42 -18.05 -1.27
N VAL A 405 6.02 -18.80 -2.31
CA VAL A 405 6.69 -18.74 -3.62
C VAL A 405 6.55 -17.34 -4.25
N PRO A 406 5.35 -16.74 -4.35
CA PRO A 406 5.20 -15.34 -4.75
C PRO A 406 6.06 -14.35 -3.93
N ILE A 407 6.12 -14.49 -2.61
CA ILE A 407 6.89 -13.61 -1.73
C ILE A 407 8.39 -13.72 -2.03
N ILE A 408 8.92 -14.94 -2.22
CA ILE A 408 10.34 -15.13 -2.59
C ILE A 408 10.63 -14.48 -3.94
N ILE A 409 9.77 -14.69 -4.94
CA ILE A 409 9.93 -14.06 -6.26
C ILE A 409 9.92 -12.53 -6.13
N LEU A 410 8.99 -11.98 -5.35
CA LEU A 410 8.88 -10.55 -5.09
C LEU A 410 10.17 -10.00 -4.45
N LEU A 411 10.69 -10.66 -3.41
CA LEU A 411 11.91 -10.23 -2.72
C LEU A 411 13.13 -10.28 -3.65
N VAL A 412 13.29 -11.37 -4.42
CA VAL A 412 14.38 -11.50 -5.40
C VAL A 412 14.29 -10.40 -6.45
N TYR A 413 13.08 -10.12 -6.95
CA TYR A 413 12.85 -9.07 -7.94
C TYR A 413 13.15 -7.68 -7.37
N ALA A 414 12.72 -7.38 -6.13
CA ALA A 414 13.04 -6.13 -5.47
C ALA A 414 14.56 -5.97 -5.22
N CYS A 415 15.25 -7.04 -4.81
CA CYS A 415 16.71 -7.03 -4.68
C CYS A 415 17.42 -6.81 -6.02
N PHE A 416 16.90 -7.37 -7.12
CA PHE A 416 17.41 -7.11 -8.47
C PHE A 416 17.27 -5.63 -8.85
N PHE A 417 16.14 -5.00 -8.51
CA PHE A 417 15.91 -3.57 -8.74
C PHE A 417 16.85 -2.69 -7.92
N LEU A 418 17.11 -3.06 -6.67
CA LEU A 418 18.11 -2.38 -5.85
C LEU A 418 19.49 -2.47 -6.50
N ALA A 419 19.96 -3.68 -6.78
CA ALA A 419 21.26 -3.95 -7.38
C ALA A 419 21.51 -3.22 -8.71
N ASN A 420 20.46 -3.09 -9.53
CA ASN A 420 20.56 -2.51 -10.89
C ASN A 420 19.87 -1.14 -11.00
N SER A 421 19.68 -0.43 -9.88
CA SER A 421 18.90 0.82 -9.83
C SER A 421 19.34 1.87 -10.86
N LYS A 422 20.65 2.02 -11.12
CA LYS A 422 21.17 2.95 -12.15
C LYS A 422 20.74 2.57 -13.57
N LEU A 423 20.83 1.29 -13.91
CA LEU A 423 20.51 0.79 -15.25
C LEU A 423 19.01 0.89 -15.51
N ILE A 424 18.20 0.57 -14.51
CA ILE A 424 16.74 0.65 -14.57
C ILE A 424 16.28 2.10 -14.64
N ALA A 425 16.95 3.01 -13.93
CA ALA A 425 16.64 4.43 -14.01
C ALA A 425 16.84 4.98 -15.43
N GLY A 426 17.77 4.44 -16.23
CA GLY A 426 17.96 4.84 -17.63
C GLY A 426 16.80 4.49 -18.57
N LEU A 427 15.77 3.77 -18.10
CA LEU A 427 14.54 3.48 -18.84
C LEU A 427 13.49 4.59 -18.72
N PHE A 428 13.68 5.55 -17.81
CA PHE A 428 12.76 6.65 -17.48
C PHE A 428 13.48 8.00 -17.56
#